data_AF-A0A3S1BX30-F1
#
_entry.id   AF-A0A3S1BX30-F1
#
_cell.length_a   1.000
_cell.length_b   1.000
_cell.length_c   1.000
_cell.angle_alpha   90.00
_cell.angle_beta   90.00
_cell.angle_gamma   90.00
#
_symmetry.space_group_name_H-M   'P 1'
#
loop_
_entity.id
_entity.type
_entity.pdbx_description
1 polymer ?
#
loop_
_entity_poly.entity_id
_entity_poly.type
_entity_poly.pdbx_seq_one_letter_code
_entity_poly.pdbx_strand_id
1 'polypeptide(L)'
;DSKHIISATVGIIEDKTCVSCATVGRIEDKTCVSCATVGRIEDKTCVSCATVGRIEDKTCVSCATVGRIEDKTCVSCATVGRIEDKTCVSCATVGRIEDKTCVSCATVGRIEDKTCVSCATVGRIEDKTCVSCATVGRIEDK
;
A
#
# COMPACT_ATOMS: atom_id res chain seq x y z
N ASP A 1 18.91 -8.22 22.34
CA ASP A 1 19.67 -8.02 21.10
C ASP A 1 18.73 -7.84 19.92
N SER A 2 18.70 -6.67 19.29
CA SER A 2 18.05 -6.48 17.98
C SER A 2 19.12 -6.70 16.92
N LYS A 3 19.05 -7.80 16.17
CA LYS A 3 20.05 -8.04 15.11
C LYS A 3 19.63 -7.19 13.92
N HIS A 4 20.49 -6.24 13.58
CA HIS A 4 20.29 -5.44 12.38
C HIS A 4 20.72 -6.31 11.21
N ILE A 5 19.76 -6.93 10.52
CA ILE A 5 20.08 -7.74 9.34
C ILE A 5 20.35 -6.79 8.17
N ILE A 6 21.58 -6.82 7.69
CA ILE A 6 22.02 -6.22 6.44
C ILE A 6 22.41 -7.40 5.53
N SER A 7 21.51 -7.81 4.65
CA SER A 7 21.75 -8.98 3.77
C SER A 7 21.31 -8.74 2.33
N ALA A 8 22.08 -9.30 1.40
CA ALA A 8 21.83 -9.19 -0.04
C ALA A 8 20.67 -10.09 -0.50
N THR A 9 20.52 -11.27 0.08
CA THR A 9 19.41 -12.19 -0.21
C THR A 9 19.12 -13.05 1.00
N VAL A 10 17.85 -13.06 1.45
CA VAL A 10 17.40 -13.85 2.59
C VAL A 10 16.10 -14.55 2.25
N GLY A 11 15.95 -15.82 2.65
CA GLY A 11 14.66 -16.50 2.53
C GLY A 11 13.61 -15.88 3.46
N ILE A 12 13.90 -15.90 4.76
CA ILE A 12 13.00 -15.42 5.82
C ILE A 12 13.79 -14.56 6.82
N ILE A 13 13.23 -13.42 7.20
CA ILE A 13 13.71 -12.59 8.31
C ILE A 13 12.66 -12.63 9.41
N GLU A 14 13.07 -13.10 10.59
CA GLU A 14 12.30 -13.06 11.83
C GLU A 14 13.12 -12.29 12.87
N ASP A 15 12.91 -10.98 12.97
CA ASP A 15 13.55 -10.11 13.97
C ASP A 15 12.51 -9.14 14.54
N LYS A 16 12.86 -8.37 15.55
CA LYS A 16 12.08 -7.19 15.95
C LYS A 16 12.16 -6.09 14.88
N THR A 17 13.29 -5.94 14.21
CA THR A 17 13.51 -4.83 13.27
C THR A 17 14.41 -5.24 12.10
N CYS A 18 13.90 -5.13 10.87
CA CYS A 18 14.70 -5.18 9.66
C CYS A 18 15.07 -3.76 9.24
N VAL A 19 16.37 -3.42 9.23
CA VAL A 19 16.82 -2.07 8.85
C VAL A 19 17.00 -1.91 7.35
N SER A 20 17.68 -2.88 6.71
CA SER A 20 17.99 -2.77 5.28
C SER A 20 18.22 -4.13 4.64
N CYS A 21 17.40 -4.50 3.66
CA CYS A 21 17.62 -5.71 2.86
C CYS A 21 17.44 -5.47 1.37
N ALA A 22 18.21 -6.18 0.55
CA ALA A 22 18.08 -6.09 -0.90
C ALA A 22 16.95 -7.00 -1.41
N THR A 23 17.07 -8.32 -1.25
CA THR A 23 16.02 -9.27 -1.68
C THR A 23 15.62 -10.18 -0.53
N VAL A 24 14.32 -10.24 -0.22
CA VAL A 24 13.79 -11.09 0.85
C VAL A 24 12.55 -11.85 0.40
N GLY A 25 12.47 -13.15 0.70
CA GLY A 25 11.25 -13.92 0.46
C GLY A 25 10.11 -13.46 1.38
N ARG A 26 10.34 -13.50 2.70
CA ARG A 26 9.39 -13.06 3.73
C ARG A 26 10.07 -12.30 4.86
N ILE A 27 9.45 -11.21 5.29
CA ILE A 27 9.79 -10.47 6.52
C ILE A 27 8.64 -10.64 7.49
N GLU A 28 8.93 -11.10 8.70
CA GLU A 28 8.01 -11.16 9.83
C GLU A 28 8.67 -10.43 11.02
N ASP A 29 8.37 -9.14 11.16
CA ASP A 29 9.01 -8.29 12.17
C ASP A 29 8.03 -7.30 12.81
N LYS A 30 8.51 -6.44 13.73
CA LYS A 30 7.67 -5.33 14.21
C LYS A 30 7.80 -4.11 13.31
N THR A 31 8.92 -3.95 12.63
CA THR A 31 9.24 -2.74 11.88
C THR A 31 10.24 -3.08 10.79
N CYS A 32 9.81 -2.94 9.54
CA CYS A 32 10.66 -2.97 8.36
C CYS A 32 10.96 -1.53 7.93
N VAL A 33 12.24 -1.13 7.96
CA VAL A 33 12.63 0.26 7.66
C VAL A 33 12.86 0.46 6.16
N SER A 34 13.64 -0.41 5.52
CA SER A 34 13.98 -0.24 4.11
C SER A 34 14.25 -1.56 3.40
N CYS A 35 13.48 -1.87 2.36
CA CYS A 35 13.74 -3.03 1.51
C CYS A 35 13.64 -2.71 0.02
N ALA A 36 14.50 -3.33 -0.80
CA ALA A 36 14.42 -3.16 -2.25
C ALA A 36 13.37 -4.10 -2.87
N THR A 37 13.45 -5.41 -2.62
CA THR A 37 12.51 -6.40 -3.17
C THR A 37 12.09 -7.39 -2.11
N VAL A 38 10.79 -7.48 -1.84
CA VAL A 38 10.23 -8.41 -0.84
C VAL A 38 9.05 -9.18 -1.41
N GLY A 39 9.01 -10.50 -1.19
CA GLY A 39 7.84 -11.30 -1.54
C GLY A 39 6.63 -10.94 -0.66
N ARG A 40 6.81 -11.06 0.67
CA ARG A 40 5.80 -10.72 1.68
C ARG A 40 6.40 -9.98 2.88
N ILE A 41 5.75 -8.92 3.30
CA ILE A 41 6.00 -8.24 4.57
C ILE A 41 4.80 -8.47 5.48
N GLU A 42 5.05 -8.94 6.69
CA GLU A 42 4.06 -9.07 7.76
C GLU A 42 4.64 -8.37 9.00
N ASP A 43 4.26 -7.11 9.21
CA ASP A 43 4.83 -6.31 10.29
C ASP A 43 3.79 -5.39 10.96
N LYS A 44 4.23 -4.55 11.91
CA LYS A 44 3.35 -3.48 12.40
C LYS A 44 3.52 -2.18 11.60
N THR A 45 4.70 -1.98 11.02
CA THR A 45 5.06 -0.75 10.35
C THR A 45 6.11 -1.02 9.28
N CYS A 46 5.72 -0.86 8.02
CA CYS A 46 6.61 -0.82 6.89
C CYS A 46 6.88 0.64 6.51
N VAL A 47 8.14 1.09 6.63
CA VAL A 47 8.50 2.49 6.38
C VAL A 47 8.71 2.74 4.89
N SER A 48 9.65 2.03 4.26
CA SER A 48 10.02 2.26 2.87
C SER A 48 10.30 0.97 2.12
N CYS A 49 9.58 0.71 1.03
CA CYS A 49 9.92 -0.40 0.13
C CYS A 49 9.87 -0.01 -1.34
N ALA A 50 10.79 -0.54 -2.15
CA ALA A 50 10.78 -0.31 -3.59
C ALA A 50 9.80 -1.25 -4.31
N THR A 51 9.90 -2.57 -4.10
CA THR A 51 9.01 -3.55 -4.74
C THR A 51 8.57 -4.61 -3.74
N VAL A 52 7.25 -4.75 -3.54
CA VAL A 52 6.68 -5.75 -2.64
C VAL A 52 5.56 -6.53 -3.29
N GLY A 53 5.55 -7.86 -3.14
CA GLY A 53 4.44 -8.68 -3.58
C GLY A 53 3.17 -8.43 -2.74
N ARG A 54 3.30 -8.60 -1.41
CA ARG A 54 2.22 -8.35 -0.44
C ARG A 54 2.74 -7.67 0.82
N ILE A 55 2.04 -6.64 1.26
CA ILE A 55 2.21 -6.01 2.58
C ILE A 55 0.97 -6.32 3.40
N GLU A 56 1.18 -6.84 4.61
CA GLU A 56 0.15 -7.01 5.63
C GLU A 56 0.65 -6.36 6.91
N ASP A 57 0.21 -5.14 7.17
CA ASP A 57 0.72 -4.36 8.31
C ASP A 57 -0.38 -3.51 8.98
N LYS A 58 0.00 -2.73 10.00
CA LYS A 58 -0.91 -1.68 10.50
C LYS A 58 -0.71 -0.37 9.78
N THR A 59 0.50 -0.11 9.27
CA THR A 59 0.87 1.16 8.68
C THR A 59 1.97 0.97 7.65
N CYS A 60 1.64 1.20 6.39
CA CYS A 60 2.58 1.30 5.29
C CYS A 60 2.83 2.78 4.99
N VAL A 61 4.06 3.26 5.19
CA VAL A 61 4.38 4.69 5.03
C VAL A 61 4.69 5.03 3.57
N SER A 62 5.57 4.29 2.91
CA SER A 62 6.00 4.62 1.56
C SER A 62 6.39 3.39 0.75
N CYS A 63 5.72 3.18 -0.39
CA CYS A 63 6.11 2.13 -1.33
C CYS A 63 6.12 2.61 -2.78
N ALA A 64 7.09 2.15 -3.57
CA ALA A 64 7.11 2.46 -5.00
C ALA A 64 6.20 1.52 -5.81
N THR A 65 6.32 0.20 -5.64
CA THR A 65 5.49 -0.77 -6.34
C THR A 65 5.03 -1.89 -5.42
N VAL A 66 3.71 -2.07 -5.31
CA VAL A 66 3.13 -3.13 -4.48
C VAL A 66 2.05 -3.92 -5.22
N GLY A 67 2.09 -5.25 -5.13
CA GLY A 67 1.02 -6.09 -5.67
C GLY A 67 -0.28 -5.92 -4.89
N ARG A 68 -0.20 -6.13 -3.56
CA ARG A 68 -1.32 -5.98 -2.62
C ARG A 68 -0.88 -5.33 -1.31
N ILE A 69 -1.64 -4.35 -0.85
CA ILE A 69 -1.54 -3.77 0.49
C ILE A 69 -2.81 -4.14 1.25
N GLU A 70 -2.65 -4.72 2.44
CA GLU A 70 -3.70 -4.98 3.40
C GLU A 70 -3.29 -4.35 4.74
N ASP A 71 -3.77 -3.16 5.02
CA ASP A 71 -3.34 -2.40 6.20
C ASP A 71 -4.48 -1.62 6.88
N LYS A 72 -4.16 -0.90 7.96
CA LYS A 72 -5.10 0.10 8.48
C LYS A 72 -4.88 1.46 7.85
N THR A 73 -3.66 1.77 7.45
CA THR A 73 -3.29 3.07 6.92
C THR A 73 -2.14 2.93 5.92
N CYS A 74 -2.44 3.24 4.67
CA CYS A 74 -1.46 3.41 3.61
C CYS A 74 -1.24 4.91 3.38
N VAL A 75 -0.02 5.39 3.61
CA VAL A 75 0.27 6.83 3.53
C VAL A 75 0.63 7.26 2.12
N SER A 76 1.56 6.58 1.46
CA SER A 76 2.03 6.98 0.13
C SER A 76 2.47 5.81 -0.73
N CYS A 77 1.85 5.62 -1.89
CA CYS A 77 2.31 4.64 -2.87
C CYS A 77 2.36 5.18 -4.30
N ALA A 78 3.38 4.79 -5.07
CA ALA A 78 3.44 5.17 -6.48
C ALA A 78 2.58 4.24 -7.35
N THR A 79 2.73 2.93 -7.24
CA THR A 79 1.94 1.96 -8.03
C THR A 79 1.48 0.80 -7.16
N VAL A 80 0.17 0.57 -7.11
CA VAL A 80 -0.42 -0.54 -6.35
C VAL A 80 -1.43 -1.32 -7.18
N GLY A 81 -1.35 -2.65 -7.15
CA GLY A 81 -2.36 -3.50 -7.78
C GLY A 81 -3.70 -3.43 -7.05
N ARG A 82 -3.69 -3.70 -5.74
CA ARG A 82 -4.86 -3.61 -4.86
C ARG A 82 -4.50 -3.03 -3.49
N ILE A 83 -5.31 -2.09 -3.04
CA ILE A 83 -5.31 -1.57 -1.66
C ILE A 83 -6.59 -2.02 -0.99
N GLU A 84 -6.46 -2.63 0.19
CA GLU A 84 -7.56 -2.99 1.08
C GLU A 84 -7.22 -2.44 2.46
N ASP A 85 -7.72 -1.23 2.76
CA ASP A 85 -7.36 -0.52 3.98
C ASP A 85 -8.55 0.20 4.65
N LYS A 86 -8.29 0.84 5.79
CA LYS A 86 -9.25 1.80 6.34
C LYS A 86 -9.03 3.19 5.79
N THR A 87 -7.80 3.55 5.47
CA THR A 87 -7.44 4.88 5.02
C THR A 87 -6.24 4.82 4.08
N CYS A 88 -6.50 5.19 2.83
CA CYS A 88 -5.48 5.46 1.83
C CYS A 88 -5.28 6.96 1.68
N VAL A 89 -4.09 7.47 2.00
CA VAL A 89 -3.84 8.93 1.99
C VAL A 89 -3.45 9.43 0.61
N SER A 90 -2.49 8.78 -0.06
CA SER A 90 -2.00 9.26 -1.35
C SER A 90 -1.47 8.13 -2.22
N CYS A 91 -2.04 7.98 -3.42
CA CYS A 91 -1.49 7.08 -4.43
C CYS A 91 -1.40 7.69 -5.83
N ALA A 92 -0.35 7.37 -6.58
CA ALA A 92 -0.26 7.83 -7.97
C ALA A 92 -1.06 6.92 -8.93
N THR A 93 -0.89 5.61 -8.86
CA THR A 93 -1.63 4.66 -9.72
C THR A 93 -2.09 3.46 -8.91
N VAL A 94 -3.39 3.19 -8.94
CA VAL A 94 -3.98 2.03 -8.26
C VAL A 94 -4.90 1.25 -9.18
N GLY A 95 -4.77 -0.08 -9.21
CA GLY A 95 -5.70 -0.94 -9.95
C GLY A 95 -7.08 -0.95 -9.29
N ARG A 96 -7.12 -1.26 -7.99
CA ARG A 96 -8.32 -1.28 -7.17
C ARG A 96 -8.07 -0.74 -5.76
N ILE A 97 -8.95 0.14 -5.30
CA ILE A 97 -9.05 0.57 -3.91
C ILE A 97 -10.36 0.00 -3.35
N GLU A 98 -10.27 -0.59 -2.17
CA GLU A 98 -11.41 -1.01 -1.36
C GLU A 98 -11.15 -0.53 0.06
N ASP A 99 -11.62 0.67 0.37
CA ASP A 99 -11.35 1.33 1.64
C ASP A 99 -12.58 1.98 2.29
N LYS A 100 -12.38 2.55 3.49
CA LYS A 100 -13.37 3.46 4.06
C LYS A 100 -13.16 4.90 3.62
N THR A 101 -11.91 5.28 3.38
CA THR A 101 -11.54 6.65 3.02
C THR A 101 -10.30 6.68 2.15
N CYS A 102 -10.49 7.05 0.88
CA CYS A 102 -9.43 7.43 -0.03
C CYS A 102 -9.31 8.95 -0.08
N VAL A 103 -8.16 9.51 0.29
CA VAL A 103 -7.96 10.96 0.35
C VAL A 103 -7.53 11.53 -1.01
N SER A 104 -6.50 10.96 -1.65
CA SER A 104 -5.99 11.48 -2.91
C SER A 104 -5.42 10.39 -3.79
N CYS A 105 -5.94 10.26 -5.02
CA CYS A 105 -5.30 9.44 -6.04
C CYS A 105 -5.18 10.15 -7.39
N ALA A 106 -4.09 9.90 -8.13
CA ALA A 106 -3.99 10.44 -9.49
C ALA A 106 -4.75 9.56 -10.49
N THR A 107 -4.49 8.25 -10.55
CA THR A 107 -5.18 7.32 -11.45
C THR A 107 -5.65 6.09 -10.70
N VAL A 108 -6.95 5.78 -10.80
CA VAL A 108 -7.52 4.56 -10.20
C VAL A 108 -8.38 3.79 -11.21
N GLY A 109 -8.17 2.48 -11.31
CA GLY A 109 -9.01 1.62 -12.14
C GLY A 109 -10.42 1.48 -11.59
N ARG A 110 -10.53 1.07 -10.32
CA ARG A 110 -11.79 0.96 -9.58
C ARG A 110 -11.64 1.44 -8.14
N ILE A 111 -12.58 2.24 -7.69
CA ILE A 111 -12.76 2.64 -6.30
C ILE A 111 -14.04 1.98 -5.78
N GLU A 112 -13.97 1.36 -4.61
CA GLU A 112 -15.08 0.73 -3.91
C GLU A 112 -15.04 1.18 -2.44
N ASP A 113 -15.33 2.45 -2.21
CA ASP A 113 -15.04 3.11 -0.94
C ASP A 113 -16.31 3.71 -0.32
N LYS A 114 -16.26 4.02 0.98
CA LYS A 114 -17.31 4.87 1.56
C LYS A 114 -17.16 6.32 1.16
N THR A 115 -15.91 6.80 1.07
CA THR A 115 -15.59 8.20 0.82
C THR A 115 -14.33 8.31 -0.03
N CYS A 116 -14.44 8.92 -1.20
CA CYS A 116 -13.30 9.38 -1.98
C CYS A 116 -13.26 10.91 -1.97
N VAL A 117 -12.18 11.50 -1.45
CA VAL A 117 -12.05 12.97 -1.37
C VAL A 117 -11.60 13.56 -2.70
N SER A 118 -10.50 13.06 -3.26
CA SER A 118 -9.94 13.62 -4.49
C SER A 118 -9.37 12.53 -5.39
N CYS A 119 -9.81 12.50 -6.66
CA CYS A 119 -9.15 11.70 -7.69
C CYS A 119 -8.99 12.46 -9.00
N ALA A 120 -7.85 12.35 -9.69
CA ALA A 120 -7.72 12.97 -11.01
C ALA A 120 -8.43 12.15 -12.10
N THR A 121 -8.17 10.84 -12.18
CA THR A 121 -8.79 9.94 -13.16
C THR A 121 -9.26 8.66 -12.49
N VAL A 122 -10.52 8.29 -12.69
CA VAL A 122 -11.08 7.02 -12.20
C VAL A 122 -11.85 6.28 -13.29
N GLY A 123 -11.57 4.99 -13.47
CA GLY A 123 -12.29 4.14 -14.42
C GLY A 123 -13.73 3.85 -13.96
N ARG A 124 -13.89 3.39 -12.72
CA ARG A 124 -15.18 3.14 -12.08
C ARG A 124 -15.16 3.55 -10.60
N ILE A 125 -16.19 4.26 -10.15
CA ILE A 125 -16.45 4.59 -8.75
C ILE A 125 -17.73 3.86 -8.31
N GLU A 126 -17.64 3.10 -7.21
CA GLU A 126 -18.76 2.46 -6.51
C GLU A 126 -18.83 2.98 -5.06
N ASP A 127 -18.96 4.31 -4.91
CA ASP A 127 -18.84 4.99 -3.62
C ASP A 127 -20.17 5.57 -3.14
N LYS A 128 -20.28 5.79 -1.83
CA LYS A 128 -21.38 6.59 -1.27
C LYS A 128 -21.16 8.08 -1.43
N THR A 129 -19.90 8.52 -1.49
CA THR A 129 -19.55 9.93 -1.52
C THR A 129 -18.22 10.13 -2.24
N CYS A 130 -18.27 10.84 -3.37
CA CYS A 130 -17.09 11.35 -4.06
C CYS A 130 -17.12 12.88 -4.04
N VAL A 131 -16.13 13.52 -3.42
CA VAL A 131 -16.10 14.99 -3.25
C VAL A 131 -15.59 15.66 -4.52
N SER A 132 -14.50 15.17 -5.09
CA SER A 132 -13.94 15.72 -6.31
C SER A 132 -13.30 14.63 -7.19
N CYS A 133 -13.73 14.57 -8.44
CA CYS A 133 -13.04 13.82 -9.46
C CYS A 133 -12.99 14.56 -10.79
N ALA A 134 -11.81 14.72 -11.37
CA ALA A 134 -11.64 15.47 -12.61
C ALA A 134 -12.11 14.67 -13.84
N THR A 135 -11.95 13.35 -13.84
CA THR A 135 -12.41 12.48 -14.93
C THR A 135 -12.88 11.15 -14.37
N VAL A 136 -14.14 10.80 -14.63
CA VAL A 136 -14.72 9.51 -14.24
C VAL A 136 -15.32 8.80 -15.44
N GLY A 137 -14.95 7.54 -15.64
CA GLY A 137 -15.52 6.70 -16.71
C GLY A 137 -16.95 6.23 -16.40
N ARG A 138 -17.18 5.72 -15.19
CA ARG A 138 -18.50 5.29 -14.70
C ARG A 138 -18.66 5.55 -13.20
N ILE A 139 -19.83 6.04 -12.79
CA ILE A 139 -20.25 6.18 -11.40
C ILE A 139 -21.47 5.27 -11.18
N GLU A 140 -21.43 4.45 -10.14
CA GLU A 140 -22.55 3.65 -9.66
C GLU A 140 -22.80 4.00 -8.18
N ASP A 141 -23.97 4.57 -7.87
CA ASP A 141 -24.34 4.93 -6.51
C ASP A 141 -24.78 3.66 -5.73
N LYS A 142 -24.19 3.43 -4.54
CA LYS A 142 -24.54 2.33 -3.62
C LYS A 142 -25.44 2.78 -2.46
#